data_AF-A0A914TRW1-F1
#
_entry.id   AF-A0A914TRW1-F1
#
_cell.length_a   1.000
_cell.length_b   1.000
_cell.length_c   1.000
_cell.angle_alpha   90.00
_cell.angle_beta   90.00
_cell.angle_gamma   90.00
#
_symmetry.space_group_name_H-M   'P 1'
#
loop_
_entity.id
_entity.type
_entity.pdbx_description
1 polymer ?
#
loop_
_entity_poly.entity_id
_entity_poly.type
_entity_poly.pdbx_seq_one_letter_code
_entity_poly.pdbx_strand_id
1 'polypeptide(L)'
;MSKIAQKIGGMSESDELCLICGRKTKGFHCQVNSCRACRKCDLTKNITGKPICRYCRFKRCLEVGMTVDSANSETLPSVITTPEMPEKCVTVNYEFDGKSFLVNWDSLAESINEVLNIESHFIPNFGSTHLTEMQKFQIGLERLINYGKAKANVKHFNEGTINREEIVNFYLKYITFLCQILTSLNSFMKFSSKDKFLLFKNFWRGFRTFDRLYATFQHFGYETAETITLIDNQHISDISKQNFLLSVLTDKERESYLQLTTKSRETFIRNILIPFKQLRPTQMELGYLGFLLLWDVQNIPELGNDAIEVSNEQIDKASSEMHNYYTYELRLPNYALRLIKMNKLISECQKQTEERKQIVTMAQVFNLFNYDLIDCKILD
;
A
#
# COMPACT_ATOMS: atom_id res chain seq x y z
N MET A 1 -27.92 -14.60 -28.73
CA MET A 1 -28.16 -15.96 -29.27
C MET A 1 -26.80 -16.56 -29.61
N SER A 2 -26.23 -17.42 -28.75
CA SER A 2 -26.45 -18.88 -28.67
C SER A 2 -25.27 -19.64 -29.29
N LYS A 3 -24.34 -20.12 -28.45
CA LYS A 3 -23.52 -21.30 -28.74
C LYS A 3 -23.22 -22.16 -27.49
N ILE A 4 -24.08 -22.11 -26.47
CA ILE A 4 -23.98 -23.02 -25.32
C ILE A 4 -25.39 -23.42 -24.91
N ALA A 5 -26.05 -24.20 -25.76
CA ALA A 5 -27.25 -24.94 -25.40
C ALA A 5 -27.32 -26.18 -26.28
N GLN A 6 -26.66 -27.26 -25.86
CA GLN A 6 -27.11 -28.65 -25.96
C GLN A 6 -25.95 -29.60 -25.68
N LYS A 7 -25.96 -30.19 -24.49
CA LYS A 7 -25.63 -31.61 -24.32
C LYS A 7 -26.28 -32.11 -23.03
N ILE A 8 -27.46 -32.71 -23.20
CA ILE A 8 -28.02 -33.65 -22.23
C ILE A 8 -27.13 -34.90 -22.35
N GLY A 9 -26.41 -35.26 -21.28
CA GLY A 9 -25.63 -36.49 -21.24
C GLY A 9 -24.56 -36.52 -20.15
N GLY A 10 -24.88 -37.14 -19.01
CA GLY A 10 -23.93 -37.64 -18.00
C GLY A 10 -23.34 -36.59 -17.06
N MET A 11 -23.78 -36.56 -15.79
CA MET A 11 -23.14 -35.78 -14.74
C MET A 11 -21.82 -36.43 -14.33
N SER A 12 -20.73 -35.66 -14.38
CA SER A 12 -19.47 -36.04 -13.73
C SER A 12 -19.55 -35.79 -12.22
N GLU A 13 -18.77 -36.48 -11.38
CA GLU A 13 -18.73 -36.23 -9.92
C GLU A 13 -18.38 -34.77 -9.58
N SER A 14 -17.62 -34.07 -10.44
CA SER A 14 -17.32 -32.64 -10.28
C SER A 14 -18.51 -31.72 -10.53
N ASP A 15 -19.51 -32.18 -11.30
CA ASP A 15 -20.75 -31.44 -11.56
C ASP A 15 -21.77 -31.56 -10.41
N GLU A 16 -21.49 -32.41 -9.42
CA GLU A 16 -22.32 -32.53 -8.22
C GLU A 16 -21.85 -31.64 -7.06
N LEU A 17 -20.71 -30.96 -7.16
CA LEU A 17 -20.11 -30.19 -6.07
C LEU A 17 -20.12 -28.68 -6.33
N CYS A 18 -20.47 -27.92 -5.30
CA CYS A 18 -20.43 -26.48 -5.30
C CYS A 18 -18.97 -25.98 -5.42
N LEU A 19 -18.66 -25.23 -6.47
CA LEU A 19 -17.31 -24.71 -6.72
C LEU A 19 -16.79 -23.73 -5.65
N ILE A 20 -17.70 -23.19 -4.83
CA ILE A 20 -17.37 -22.24 -3.76
C ILE A 20 -17.03 -22.96 -2.45
N CYS A 21 -17.82 -23.96 -2.04
CA CYS A 21 -17.74 -24.54 -0.69
C CYS A 21 -17.58 -26.07 -0.64
N GLY A 22 -17.61 -26.73 -1.80
CA GLY A 22 -17.45 -28.18 -1.94
C GLY A 22 -18.67 -29.00 -1.53
N ARG A 23 -19.80 -28.40 -1.12
CA ARG A 23 -21.02 -29.16 -0.77
C ARG A 23 -21.74 -29.67 -2.02
N LYS A 24 -22.48 -30.77 -1.88
CA LYS A 24 -23.38 -31.25 -2.94
C LYS A 24 -24.36 -30.16 -3.39
N THR A 25 -24.52 -30.03 -4.69
CA THR A 25 -25.43 -29.08 -5.33
C THR A 25 -26.34 -29.82 -6.31
N LYS A 26 -27.49 -29.20 -6.62
CA LYS A 26 -28.51 -29.76 -7.51
C LYS A 26 -28.61 -28.98 -8.83
N GLY A 27 -27.67 -28.08 -9.11
CA GLY A 27 -27.63 -27.34 -10.35
C GLY A 27 -26.88 -26.01 -10.26
N PHE A 28 -27.07 -25.22 -11.31
CA PHE A 28 -26.41 -23.93 -11.51
C PHE A 28 -27.21 -22.80 -10.84
N HIS A 29 -26.51 -21.90 -10.17
CA HIS A 29 -27.05 -20.66 -9.65
C HIS A 29 -26.10 -19.52 -10.02
N CYS A 30 -26.65 -18.41 -10.52
CA CYS A 30 -25.85 -17.26 -10.94
C CYS A 30 -24.75 -17.68 -11.94
N GLN A 31 -25.15 -18.51 -12.92
CA GLN A 31 -24.32 -19.06 -14.00
C GLN A 31 -23.18 -20.00 -13.57
N VAL A 32 -23.08 -20.33 -12.27
CA VAL A 32 -22.03 -21.20 -11.73
C VAL A 32 -22.63 -22.39 -10.98
N ASN A 33 -21.99 -23.55 -11.07
CA ASN A 33 -22.38 -24.72 -10.29
C ASN A 33 -22.15 -24.49 -8.79
N SER A 34 -23.23 -24.18 -8.06
CA SER A 34 -23.14 -23.71 -6.68
C SER A 34 -24.36 -24.09 -5.86
N CYS A 35 -24.17 -24.36 -4.57
CA CYS A 35 -25.27 -24.76 -3.68
C CYS A 35 -26.15 -23.57 -3.31
N ARG A 36 -27.41 -23.84 -2.92
CA ARG A 36 -28.39 -22.80 -2.54
C ARG A 36 -27.92 -21.90 -1.40
N ALA A 37 -27.17 -22.45 -0.43
CA ALA A 37 -26.59 -21.69 0.67
C ALA A 37 -25.49 -20.74 0.19
N CYS A 38 -24.73 -21.12 -0.85
CA CYS A 38 -23.75 -20.25 -1.51
C CYS A 38 -24.42 -19.07 -2.22
N ARG A 39 -25.53 -19.32 -2.93
CA ARG A 39 -26.36 -18.29 -3.57
C ARG A 39 -26.98 -17.31 -2.56
N LYS A 40 -27.51 -17.80 -1.43
CA LYS A 40 -28.23 -16.98 -0.45
C LYS A 40 -27.35 -16.29 0.60
N CYS A 41 -26.03 -16.40 0.54
CA CYS A 41 -25.14 -15.89 1.59
C CYS A 41 -25.27 -16.56 2.98
N ASP A 42 -26.09 -17.61 3.15
CA ASP A 42 -26.37 -18.25 4.46
C ASP A 42 -25.32 -19.28 4.95
N LEU A 43 -24.29 -19.58 4.15
CA LEU A 43 -23.30 -20.60 4.49
C LEU A 43 -22.26 -20.08 5.51
N THR A 44 -22.25 -20.67 6.70
CA THR A 44 -21.29 -20.37 7.79
C THR A 44 -20.12 -21.36 7.88
N LYS A 45 -20.24 -22.57 7.32
CA LYS A 45 -19.21 -23.63 7.36
C LYS A 45 -19.06 -24.35 6.02
N ASN A 46 -17.84 -24.74 5.64
CA ASN A 46 -17.57 -25.52 4.43
C ASN A 46 -17.91 -27.01 4.60
N ILE A 47 -17.62 -27.84 3.59
CA ILE A 47 -17.82 -29.29 3.67
C ILE A 47 -16.96 -29.98 4.75
N THR A 48 -15.82 -29.39 5.13
CA THR A 48 -14.96 -29.91 6.22
C THR A 48 -15.37 -29.41 7.61
N GLY A 49 -16.52 -28.73 7.73
CA GLY A 49 -17.03 -28.19 8.99
C GLY A 49 -16.31 -26.94 9.50
N LYS A 50 -15.34 -26.41 8.75
CA LYS A 50 -14.60 -25.20 9.13
C LYS A 50 -15.42 -23.95 8.84
N PRO A 51 -15.39 -22.93 9.72
CA PRO A 51 -16.06 -21.67 9.48
C PRO A 51 -15.52 -21.02 8.20
N ILE A 52 -16.40 -20.40 7.42
CA ILE A 52 -16.03 -19.68 6.20
C ILE A 52 -16.17 -18.18 6.45
N CYS A 53 -15.09 -17.43 6.22
CA CYS A 53 -15.14 -15.97 6.19
C CYS A 53 -16.08 -15.48 5.06
N ARG A 54 -17.01 -14.58 5.38
CA ARG A 54 -17.97 -14.02 4.40
C ARG A 54 -17.26 -13.33 3.23
N TYR A 55 -16.21 -12.54 3.51
CA TYR A 55 -15.44 -11.83 2.48
C TYR A 55 -14.67 -12.81 1.57
N CYS A 56 -13.90 -13.74 2.13
CA CYS A 56 -13.15 -14.72 1.34
C CYS A 56 -14.08 -15.59 0.48
N ARG A 57 -15.28 -15.91 0.99
CA ARG A 57 -16.32 -16.59 0.22
C ARG A 57 -16.84 -15.74 -0.93
N PHE A 58 -17.13 -14.48 -0.68
CA PHE A 58 -17.60 -13.55 -1.71
C PHE A 58 -16.56 -13.39 -2.83
N LYS A 59 -15.29 -13.20 -2.47
CA LYS A 59 -14.18 -13.16 -3.43
C LYS A 59 -14.12 -14.45 -4.27
N ARG A 60 -14.25 -15.61 -3.62
CA ARG A 60 -14.29 -16.90 -4.33
C ARG A 60 -15.51 -17.04 -5.23
N CYS A 61 -16.68 -16.50 -4.87
CA CYS A 61 -17.84 -16.44 -5.76
C CYS A 61 -17.54 -15.66 -7.05
N LEU A 62 -16.83 -14.52 -6.94
CA LEU A 62 -16.42 -13.74 -8.11
C LEU A 62 -15.38 -14.49 -8.95
N GLU A 63 -14.39 -15.13 -8.32
CA GLU A 63 -13.34 -15.91 -9.00
C GLU A 63 -13.91 -17.07 -9.84
N VAL A 64 -14.98 -17.71 -9.37
CA VAL A 64 -15.64 -18.80 -10.11
C VAL A 64 -16.64 -18.31 -11.17
N GLY A 65 -16.77 -16.99 -11.37
CA GLY A 65 -17.59 -16.39 -12.42
C GLY A 65 -19.07 -16.18 -12.06
N MET A 66 -19.41 -16.03 -10.77
CA MET A 66 -20.80 -15.84 -10.34
C MET A 66 -21.32 -14.44 -10.75
N THR A 67 -22.39 -14.38 -11.54
CA THR A 67 -23.02 -13.12 -11.98
C THR A 67 -24.35 -12.87 -11.27
N VAL A 68 -24.59 -11.63 -10.82
CA VAL A 68 -25.88 -11.25 -10.23
C VAL A 68 -26.82 -10.87 -11.37
N ASP A 69 -27.84 -11.69 -11.65
CA ASP A 69 -28.85 -11.36 -12.66
C ASP A 69 -29.63 -10.12 -12.21
N SER A 70 -29.54 -9.05 -12.99
CA SER A 70 -30.08 -7.71 -12.74
C SER A 70 -31.61 -7.59 -12.84
N ALA A 71 -32.35 -8.70 -12.83
CA ALA A 71 -33.77 -8.72 -13.16
C ALA A 71 -34.74 -8.64 -11.96
N ASN A 72 -34.27 -8.57 -10.71
CA ASN A 72 -35.10 -8.31 -9.51
C ASN A 72 -34.32 -7.48 -8.48
N SER A 73 -33.78 -6.34 -8.91
CA SER A 73 -33.06 -5.38 -8.09
C SER A 73 -34.04 -4.50 -7.29
N GLU A 74 -34.80 -5.09 -6.38
CA GLU A 74 -35.31 -4.35 -5.23
C GLU A 74 -34.51 -4.84 -4.01
N THR A 75 -33.61 -3.96 -3.55
CA THR A 75 -32.74 -4.12 -2.36
C THR A 75 -31.59 -5.12 -2.44
N LEU A 76 -30.68 -4.97 -3.41
CA LEU A 76 -29.26 -5.03 -3.03
C LEU A 76 -28.87 -3.63 -2.56
N PRO A 77 -28.29 -3.44 -1.36
CA PRO A 77 -27.52 -2.23 -1.13
C PRO A 77 -26.41 -2.27 -2.18
N SER A 78 -26.28 -1.20 -2.95
CA SER A 78 -25.23 -0.96 -3.92
C SER A 78 -23.86 -0.91 -3.21
N VAL A 79 -23.41 -2.04 -2.66
CA VAL A 79 -22.13 -2.19 -1.99
C VAL A 79 -21.16 -2.73 -3.01
N ILE A 80 -20.76 -1.83 -3.90
CA ILE A 80 -19.47 -1.65 -4.59
C ILE A 80 -19.82 -0.63 -5.68
N THR A 81 -20.20 0.58 -5.27
CA THR A 81 -19.85 1.73 -6.08
C THR A 81 -18.33 1.77 -6.08
N THR A 82 -17.70 1.76 -7.26
CA THR A 82 -16.34 2.27 -7.38
C THR A 82 -16.32 3.62 -6.68
N PRO A 83 -15.54 3.80 -5.61
CA PRO A 83 -15.49 5.08 -4.95
C PRO A 83 -15.07 6.11 -5.98
N GLU A 84 -15.84 7.17 -6.04
CA GLU A 84 -15.56 8.36 -6.83
C GLU A 84 -14.17 8.88 -6.50
N MET A 85 -13.63 9.70 -7.41
CA MET A 85 -12.37 10.38 -7.17
C MET A 85 -12.38 11.06 -5.79
N PRO A 86 -11.23 11.12 -5.09
CA PRO A 86 -11.10 11.86 -3.83
C PRO A 86 -11.83 13.21 -3.88
N GLU A 87 -12.80 13.45 -3.00
CA GLU A 87 -13.54 14.73 -2.90
C GLU A 87 -12.58 15.92 -2.74
N LYS A 88 -11.47 15.70 -2.02
CA LYS A 88 -10.37 16.64 -1.89
C LYS A 88 -9.04 15.95 -2.13
N CYS A 89 -8.21 16.57 -2.95
CA CYS A 89 -6.86 16.10 -3.29
C CYS A 89 -5.80 17.03 -2.68
N VAL A 90 -4.64 16.47 -2.39
CA VAL A 90 -3.46 17.24 -2.04
C VAL A 90 -2.92 17.91 -3.30
N THR A 91 -2.63 19.22 -3.19
CA THR A 91 -2.18 20.06 -4.31
C THR A 91 -1.07 20.98 -3.85
N VAL A 92 -0.18 21.35 -4.76
CA VAL A 92 0.85 22.37 -4.49
C VAL A 92 1.22 23.10 -5.78
N ASN A 93 1.56 24.38 -5.63
CA ASN A 93 2.19 25.14 -6.71
C ASN A 93 3.70 24.87 -6.72
N TYR A 94 4.26 24.62 -7.90
CA TYR A 94 5.68 24.40 -8.09
C TYR A 94 6.17 25.05 -9.39
N GLU A 95 7.44 25.46 -9.37
CA GLU A 95 8.14 25.96 -10.56
C GLU A 95 9.37 25.10 -10.82
N PHE A 96 9.77 24.97 -12.09
CA PHE A 96 10.96 24.22 -12.47
C PHE A 96 12.05 25.18 -12.94
N ASP A 97 13.16 25.26 -12.21
CA ASP A 97 14.27 26.17 -12.50
C ASP A 97 15.34 25.59 -13.45
N GLY A 98 15.07 24.42 -14.02
CA GLY A 98 16.00 23.67 -14.87
C GLY A 98 16.82 22.62 -14.12
N LYS A 99 17.05 22.80 -12.81
CA LYS A 99 17.76 21.84 -11.97
C LYS A 99 16.82 21.09 -11.01
N SER A 100 15.81 21.79 -10.51
CA SER A 100 14.98 21.36 -9.38
C SER A 100 13.56 21.91 -9.40
N PHE A 101 12.72 21.34 -8.54
CA PHE A 101 11.40 21.90 -8.27
C PHE A 101 11.46 22.88 -7.12
N LEU A 102 11.10 24.12 -7.40
CA LEU A 102 10.79 25.13 -6.40
C LEU A 102 9.34 24.93 -5.97
N VAL A 103 9.17 24.17 -4.89
CA VAL A 103 7.84 23.87 -4.32
C VAL A 103 7.60 24.76 -3.12
N ASN A 104 6.39 25.30 -3.00
CA ASN A 104 5.97 25.94 -1.77
C ASN A 104 5.64 24.86 -0.71
N TRP A 105 6.60 24.59 0.17
CA TRP A 105 6.50 23.56 1.21
C TRP A 105 5.39 23.83 2.22
N ASP A 106 5.21 25.08 2.61
CA ASP A 106 4.16 25.48 3.56
C ASP A 106 2.77 25.20 2.98
N SER A 107 2.57 25.57 1.71
CA SER A 107 1.30 25.31 1.00
C SER A 107 1.01 23.82 0.86
N LEU A 108 2.02 22.98 0.62
CA LEU A 108 1.84 21.53 0.58
C LEU A 108 1.50 20.96 1.96
N ALA A 109 2.18 21.42 3.01
CA ALA A 109 1.89 21.02 4.39
C ALA A 109 0.46 21.39 4.79
N GLU A 110 0.02 22.60 4.45
CA GLU A 110 -1.37 23.05 4.64
C GLU A 110 -2.36 22.16 3.88
N SER A 111 -2.11 21.88 2.59
CA SER A 111 -2.97 21.02 1.77
C SER A 111 -3.08 19.60 2.32
N ILE A 112 -1.97 19.01 2.77
CA ILE A 112 -1.97 17.70 3.45
C ILE A 112 -2.78 17.77 4.74
N ASN A 113 -2.56 18.81 5.57
CA ASN A 113 -3.25 18.95 6.84
C ASN A 113 -4.77 19.12 6.64
N GLU A 114 -5.20 19.85 5.61
CA GLU A 114 -6.62 19.97 5.26
C GLU A 114 -7.25 18.61 4.94
N VAL A 115 -6.59 17.79 4.10
CA VAL A 115 -7.10 16.46 3.73
C VAL A 115 -7.12 15.52 4.95
N LEU A 116 -6.11 15.59 5.83
CA LEU A 116 -6.04 14.77 7.06
C LEU A 116 -7.15 15.09 8.08
N ASN A 117 -7.86 16.21 7.94
CA ASN A 117 -8.94 16.59 8.85
C ASN A 117 -10.34 16.32 8.30
N ILE A 118 -10.44 15.71 7.11
CA ILE A 118 -11.71 15.32 6.49
C ILE A 118 -11.88 13.81 6.65
N GLU A 119 -12.98 13.39 7.31
CA GLU A 119 -13.33 11.99 7.41
C GLU A 119 -13.54 11.41 6.01
N SER A 120 -12.85 10.30 5.71
CA SER A 120 -12.89 9.74 4.37
C SER A 120 -13.84 8.56 4.27
N HIS A 121 -14.79 8.66 3.34
CA HIS A 121 -15.61 7.54 2.87
C HIS A 121 -14.90 6.68 1.82
N PHE A 122 -13.57 6.79 1.73
CA PHE A 122 -12.77 6.01 0.81
C PHE A 122 -13.07 4.52 0.97
N ILE A 123 -13.16 4.01 2.20
CA ILE A 123 -13.47 2.59 2.44
C ILE A 123 -14.99 2.38 2.39
N PRO A 124 -15.50 1.41 1.61
CA PRO A 124 -16.93 1.17 1.51
C PRO A 124 -17.51 0.78 2.87
N ASN A 125 -18.69 1.28 3.19
CA ASN A 125 -19.40 0.83 4.37
C ASN A 125 -19.97 -0.58 4.13
N PHE A 126 -19.58 -1.54 4.96
CA PHE A 126 -20.06 -2.94 4.88
C PHE A 126 -21.31 -3.18 5.74
N GLY A 127 -22.17 -2.16 5.85
CA GLY A 127 -23.42 -2.20 6.60
C GLY A 127 -23.17 -2.44 8.09
N SER A 128 -23.68 -3.56 8.62
CA SER A 128 -23.54 -3.92 10.04
C SER A 128 -22.20 -4.60 10.37
N THR A 129 -21.29 -4.75 9.41
CA THR A 129 -20.00 -5.43 9.65
C THR A 129 -18.98 -4.42 10.15
N HIS A 130 -18.61 -4.54 11.43
CA HIS A 130 -17.52 -3.75 12.00
C HIS A 130 -16.18 -4.29 11.49
N LEU A 131 -15.51 -3.49 10.66
CA LEU A 131 -14.13 -3.73 10.27
C LEU A 131 -13.17 -3.24 11.34
N THR A 132 -12.10 -4.00 11.57
CA THR A 132 -10.98 -3.52 12.38
C THR A 132 -10.22 -2.42 11.63
N GLU A 133 -9.44 -1.61 12.35
CA GLU A 133 -8.62 -0.56 11.72
C GLU A 133 -7.58 -1.16 10.76
N MET A 134 -7.02 -2.33 11.08
CA MET A 134 -6.10 -3.05 10.22
C MET A 134 -6.80 -3.51 8.93
N GLN A 135 -8.02 -4.06 9.01
CA GLN A 135 -8.80 -4.43 7.82
C GLN A 135 -9.13 -3.22 6.94
N LYS A 136 -9.50 -2.10 7.54
CA LYS A 136 -9.69 -0.84 6.83
C LYS A 136 -8.41 -0.44 6.10
N PHE A 137 -7.28 -0.42 6.81
CA PHE A 137 -5.98 -0.11 6.22
C PHE A 137 -5.66 -1.04 5.03
N GLN A 138 -5.92 -2.34 5.13
CA GLN A 138 -5.71 -3.31 4.05
C GLN A 138 -6.55 -3.04 2.81
N ILE A 139 -7.83 -2.69 2.97
CA ILE A 139 -8.74 -2.34 1.85
C ILE A 139 -8.24 -1.07 1.16
N GLY A 140 -7.85 -0.07 1.95
CA GLY A 140 -7.25 1.15 1.44
C GLY A 140 -5.95 0.90 0.68
N LEU A 141 -5.08 0.06 1.25
CA LEU A 141 -3.80 -0.33 0.69
C LEU A 141 -3.94 -1.05 -0.66
N GLU A 142 -4.92 -1.94 -0.82
CA GLU A 142 -5.17 -2.61 -2.10
C GLU A 142 -5.34 -1.61 -3.24
N ARG A 143 -6.01 -0.48 -2.99
CA ARG A 143 -6.22 0.57 -3.99
C ARG A 143 -4.96 1.37 -4.26
N LEU A 144 -4.19 1.67 -3.22
CA LEU A 144 -2.89 2.34 -3.37
C LEU A 144 -1.94 1.49 -4.21
N ILE A 145 -1.87 0.18 -3.94
CA ILE A 145 -1.09 -0.79 -4.72
C ILE A 145 -1.54 -0.78 -6.18
N ASN A 146 -2.85 -0.83 -6.43
CA ASN A 146 -3.39 -0.80 -7.79
C ASN A 146 -3.03 0.50 -8.53
N TYR A 147 -3.13 1.65 -7.87
CA TYR A 147 -2.73 2.94 -8.43
C TYR A 147 -1.22 3.00 -8.74
N GLY A 148 -0.42 2.52 -7.79
CA GLY A 148 1.04 2.54 -7.86
C GLY A 148 1.67 1.38 -8.62
N LYS A 149 0.88 0.49 -9.23
CA LYS A 149 1.33 -0.67 -9.98
C LYS A 149 2.11 -0.23 -11.23
N ALA A 150 3.27 -0.84 -11.44
CA ALA A 150 4.08 -0.59 -12.64
C ALA A 150 3.31 -0.86 -13.93
N LYS A 151 3.39 0.06 -14.88
CA LYS A 151 2.93 -0.13 -16.27
C LYS A 151 3.81 -1.17 -16.98
N ALA A 152 3.33 -1.73 -18.08
CA ALA A 152 4.07 -2.77 -18.82
C ALA A 152 5.42 -2.27 -19.37
N ASN A 153 5.49 -1.00 -19.80
CA ASN A 153 6.66 -0.40 -20.43
C ASN A 153 7.28 0.64 -19.49
N VAL A 154 7.81 0.17 -18.36
CA VAL A 154 8.60 1.03 -17.46
C VAL A 154 9.90 1.44 -18.13
N LYS A 155 10.30 2.70 -17.90
CA LYS A 155 11.51 3.29 -18.46
C LYS A 155 12.54 3.47 -17.37
N HIS A 156 13.81 3.32 -17.71
CA HIS A 156 14.85 3.79 -16.81
C HIS A 156 14.75 5.29 -16.66
N PHE A 157 14.85 5.75 -15.42
CA PHE A 157 14.67 7.14 -15.08
C PHE A 157 15.73 8.04 -15.70
N ASN A 158 16.86 7.50 -16.15
CA ASN A 158 17.90 8.22 -16.87
C ASN A 158 17.78 8.14 -18.41
N GLU A 159 16.77 7.46 -18.95
CA GLU A 159 16.57 7.30 -20.38
C GLU A 159 15.48 8.28 -20.89
N GLY A 160 15.92 9.39 -21.47
CA GLY A 160 15.08 10.34 -22.20
C GLY A 160 14.58 11.55 -21.41
N THR A 161 13.68 12.33 -22.03
CA THR A 161 13.01 13.48 -21.42
C THR A 161 11.98 12.97 -20.41
N ILE A 162 12.36 12.93 -19.15
CA ILE A 162 11.46 12.62 -18.03
C ILE A 162 10.43 13.75 -17.93
N ASN A 163 9.15 13.41 -18.01
CA ASN A 163 8.10 14.35 -17.66
C ASN A 163 8.03 14.48 -16.13
N ARG A 164 8.75 15.45 -15.58
CA ARG A 164 8.85 15.60 -14.12
C ARG A 164 7.51 16.01 -13.49
N GLU A 165 6.64 16.70 -14.22
CA GLU A 165 5.28 17.04 -13.77
C GLU A 165 4.43 15.78 -13.55
N GLU A 166 4.57 14.75 -14.38
CA GLU A 166 3.88 13.46 -14.17
C GLU A 166 4.27 12.80 -12.85
N ILE A 167 5.54 12.91 -12.46
CA ILE A 167 6.05 12.37 -11.20
C ILE A 167 5.45 13.13 -10.02
N VAL A 168 5.44 14.47 -10.11
CA VAL A 168 4.85 15.30 -9.07
C VAL A 168 3.38 14.96 -8.87
N ASN A 169 2.63 14.91 -9.97
CA ASN A 169 1.22 14.53 -9.97
C ASN A 169 1.01 13.11 -9.43
N PHE A 170 1.91 12.18 -9.76
CA PHE A 170 1.88 10.83 -9.20
C PHE A 170 1.95 10.86 -7.66
N TYR A 171 2.91 11.62 -7.11
CA TYR A 171 3.14 11.70 -5.68
C TYR A 171 2.07 12.48 -4.92
N LEU A 172 1.54 13.57 -5.48
CA LEU A 172 0.43 14.30 -4.87
C LEU A 172 -0.81 13.41 -4.72
N LYS A 173 -1.12 12.63 -5.76
CA LYS A 173 -2.22 11.66 -5.71
C LYS A 173 -1.90 10.47 -4.80
N TYR A 174 -0.67 9.98 -4.79
CA TYR A 174 -0.21 8.94 -3.85
C TYR A 174 -0.38 9.39 -2.39
N ILE A 175 0.05 10.61 -2.06
CA ILE A 175 -0.11 11.22 -0.74
C ILE A 175 -1.60 11.39 -0.40
N THR A 176 -2.40 11.84 -1.35
CA THR A 176 -3.86 11.93 -1.19
C THR A 176 -4.45 10.59 -0.78
N PHE A 177 -4.10 9.49 -1.48
CA PHE A 177 -4.55 8.15 -1.11
C PHE A 177 -4.11 7.77 0.31
N LEU A 178 -2.85 8.04 0.69
CA LEU A 178 -2.40 7.77 2.06
C LEU A 178 -3.23 8.54 3.09
N CYS A 179 -3.44 9.85 2.90
CA CYS A 179 -4.27 10.64 3.80
C CYS A 179 -5.67 10.05 3.93
N GLN A 180 -6.31 9.66 2.83
CA GLN A 180 -7.64 9.05 2.86
C GLN A 180 -7.69 7.69 3.55
N ILE A 181 -6.64 6.89 3.42
CA ILE A 181 -6.52 5.64 4.17
C ILE A 181 -6.49 5.97 5.67
N LEU A 182 -5.65 6.93 6.09
CA LEU A 182 -5.53 7.30 7.51
C LEU A 182 -6.83 7.91 8.06
N THR A 183 -7.50 8.80 7.32
CA THR A 183 -8.74 9.43 7.77
C THR A 183 -9.97 8.54 7.71
N SER A 184 -9.84 7.33 7.15
CA SER A 184 -10.85 6.26 7.30
C SER A 184 -10.72 5.50 8.64
N LEU A 185 -9.60 5.68 9.35
CA LEU A 185 -9.35 5.02 10.63
C LEU A 185 -9.98 5.81 11.77
N ASN A 186 -10.84 5.19 12.57
CA ASN A 186 -11.58 5.89 13.62
C ASN A 186 -10.63 6.36 14.72
N SER A 187 -9.66 5.52 15.11
CA SER A 187 -8.65 5.88 16.10
C SER A 187 -7.77 7.04 15.64
N PHE A 188 -7.44 7.13 14.35
CA PHE A 188 -6.68 8.25 13.80
C PHE A 188 -7.49 9.55 13.80
N MET A 189 -8.79 9.47 13.48
CA MET A 189 -9.64 10.65 13.38
C MET A 189 -9.88 11.38 14.71
N LYS A 190 -9.67 10.71 15.85
CA LYS A 190 -9.78 11.29 17.20
C LYS A 190 -8.66 12.27 17.55
N PHE A 191 -7.52 12.21 16.88
CA PHE A 191 -6.39 13.08 17.18
C PHE A 191 -6.64 14.54 16.80
N SER A 192 -5.87 15.44 17.44
CA SER A 192 -5.83 16.83 17.03
C SER A 192 -5.27 16.98 15.61
N SER A 193 -5.59 18.07 14.92
CA SER A 193 -5.05 18.38 13.59
C SER A 193 -3.51 18.31 13.58
N LYS A 194 -2.87 18.86 14.61
CA LYS A 194 -1.41 18.81 14.81
C LYS A 194 -0.89 17.36 14.90
N ASP A 195 -1.50 16.54 15.74
CA ASP A 195 -1.02 15.17 15.98
C ASP A 195 -1.23 14.28 14.76
N LYS A 196 -2.34 14.45 14.02
CA LYS A 196 -2.58 13.76 12.73
C LYS A 196 -1.46 14.07 11.74
N PHE A 197 -1.07 15.33 11.64
CA PHE A 197 0.01 15.76 10.76
C PHE A 197 1.36 15.16 11.19
N LEU A 198 1.67 15.13 12.49
CA LEU A 198 2.88 14.50 13.02
C LEU A 198 2.93 12.99 12.76
N LEU A 199 1.81 12.28 12.95
CA LEU A 199 1.72 10.85 12.65
C LEU A 199 1.93 10.58 11.16
N PHE A 200 1.23 11.32 10.30
CA PHE A 200 1.42 11.23 8.85
C PHE A 200 2.87 11.48 8.45
N LYS A 201 3.48 12.51 9.05
CA LYS A 201 4.88 12.93 8.85
C LYS A 201 5.86 11.80 9.09
N ASN A 202 5.72 11.11 10.21
CA ASN A 202 6.57 9.99 10.58
C ASN A 202 6.33 8.74 9.70
N PHE A 203 5.06 8.49 9.35
CA PHE A 203 4.61 7.31 8.64
C PHE A 203 5.03 7.26 7.16
N TRP A 204 4.72 8.30 6.38
CA TRP A 204 4.63 8.17 4.91
C TRP A 204 5.99 7.87 4.25
N ARG A 205 7.11 8.39 4.78
CA ARG A 205 8.47 8.20 4.20
C ARG A 205 8.89 6.73 4.27
N GLY A 206 8.76 6.14 5.46
CA GLY A 206 9.06 4.74 5.67
C GLY A 206 8.12 3.85 4.87
N PHE A 207 6.83 4.18 4.89
CA PHE A 207 5.84 3.36 4.20
C PHE A 207 6.01 3.37 2.68
N ARG A 208 6.26 4.54 2.08
CA ARG A 208 6.59 4.66 0.65
C ARG A 208 7.75 3.75 0.25
N THR A 209 8.77 3.63 1.09
CA THR A 209 9.92 2.75 0.80
C THR A 209 9.46 1.30 0.64
N PHE A 210 8.68 0.78 1.59
CA PHE A 210 8.17 -0.59 1.52
C PHE A 210 7.18 -0.79 0.37
N ASP A 211 6.27 0.15 0.16
CA ASP A 211 5.30 0.09 -0.93
C ASP A 211 5.97 0.10 -2.31
N ARG A 212 6.96 0.98 -2.55
CA ARG A 212 7.70 1.02 -3.82
C ARG A 212 8.54 -0.24 -4.04
N LEU A 213 9.19 -0.77 -3.00
CA LEU A 213 9.90 -2.06 -3.10
C LEU A 213 8.93 -3.22 -3.37
N TYR A 214 7.77 -3.22 -2.71
CA TYR A 214 6.72 -4.20 -2.95
C TYR A 214 6.26 -4.16 -4.42
N ALA A 215 5.87 -2.99 -4.92
CA ALA A 215 5.46 -2.81 -6.31
C ALA A 215 6.56 -3.24 -7.30
N THR A 216 7.83 -2.94 -6.98
CA THR A 216 8.99 -3.33 -7.80
C THR A 216 9.08 -4.85 -7.93
N PHE A 217 9.11 -5.56 -6.80
CA PHE A 217 9.29 -7.01 -6.83
C PHE A 217 8.04 -7.78 -7.28
N GLN A 218 6.84 -7.19 -7.16
CA GLN A 218 5.64 -7.73 -7.79
C GLN A 218 5.71 -7.65 -9.32
N HIS A 219 6.37 -6.63 -9.87
CA HIS A 219 6.51 -6.47 -11.33
C HIS A 219 7.68 -7.27 -11.91
N PHE A 220 8.88 -7.14 -11.32
CA PHE A 220 10.11 -7.75 -11.85
C PHE A 220 10.42 -9.13 -11.27
N GLY A 221 9.67 -9.55 -10.25
CA GLY A 221 9.93 -10.79 -9.51
C GLY A 221 11.01 -10.63 -8.44
N TYR A 222 10.94 -11.50 -7.44
CA TYR A 222 11.84 -11.53 -6.29
C TYR A 222 13.19 -12.22 -6.56
N GLU A 223 13.46 -12.64 -7.79
CA GLU A 223 14.74 -13.27 -8.19
C GLU A 223 15.66 -12.32 -8.97
N THR A 224 15.19 -11.13 -9.38
CA THR A 224 15.98 -10.18 -10.20
C THR A 224 17.34 -9.85 -9.58
N ALA A 225 18.45 -10.03 -10.30
CA ALA A 225 19.79 -9.70 -9.77
C ALA A 225 20.01 -8.19 -9.58
N GLU A 226 19.14 -7.37 -10.16
CA GLU A 226 19.31 -5.92 -10.21
C GLU A 226 18.88 -5.23 -8.92
N THR A 227 19.54 -4.12 -8.60
CA THR A 227 19.19 -3.21 -7.49
C THR A 227 18.23 -2.11 -7.95
N ILE A 228 17.22 -2.50 -8.74
CA ILE A 228 16.22 -1.59 -9.28
C ILE A 228 15.13 -1.29 -8.25
N THR A 229 14.57 -0.09 -8.31
CA THR A 229 13.35 0.31 -7.61
C THR A 229 12.48 1.15 -8.52
N LEU A 230 11.17 0.97 -8.43
CA LEU A 230 10.20 1.90 -8.98
C LEU A 230 10.29 3.24 -8.26
N ILE A 231 10.34 4.32 -9.04
CA ILE A 231 10.18 5.68 -8.53
C ILE A 231 8.69 6.03 -8.53
N ASP A 232 7.98 5.76 -9.62
CA ASP A 232 6.53 5.91 -9.73
C ASP A 232 5.95 4.65 -10.41
N ASN A 233 4.86 4.76 -11.17
CA ASN A 233 4.29 3.65 -11.93
C ASN A 233 4.86 3.49 -13.36
N GLN A 234 5.79 4.35 -13.81
CA GLN A 234 6.34 4.36 -15.17
C GLN A 234 7.86 4.35 -15.21
N HIS A 235 8.52 4.68 -14.11
CA HIS A 235 9.96 4.91 -14.05
C HIS A 235 10.63 4.04 -13.02
N ILE A 236 11.79 3.48 -13.38
CA ILE A 236 12.67 2.70 -12.50
C ILE A 236 14.03 3.37 -12.36
N SER A 237 14.65 3.20 -11.20
CA SER A 237 16.03 3.61 -10.95
C SER A 237 16.85 2.44 -10.45
N ASP A 238 18.03 2.26 -11.01
CA ASP A 238 19.04 1.37 -10.46
C ASP A 238 19.78 2.11 -9.34
N ILE A 239 19.51 1.68 -8.11
CA ILE A 239 20.06 2.29 -6.90
C ILE A 239 21.59 2.18 -6.89
N SER A 240 22.20 1.19 -7.56
CA SER A 240 23.66 1.09 -7.63
C SER A 240 24.31 2.08 -8.59
N LYS A 241 23.61 2.48 -9.66
CA LYS A 241 24.17 3.27 -10.77
C LYS A 241 23.84 4.77 -10.69
N GLN A 242 22.67 5.12 -10.14
CA GLN A 242 22.28 6.49 -9.80
C GLN A 242 22.45 7.53 -10.92
N ASN A 243 21.94 7.24 -12.12
CA ASN A 243 22.12 8.08 -13.30
C ASN A 243 21.25 9.36 -13.34
N PHE A 244 20.30 9.52 -12.41
CA PHE A 244 19.27 10.57 -12.52
C PHE A 244 19.77 11.99 -12.21
N LEU A 245 20.25 12.24 -10.99
CA LEU A 245 20.72 13.58 -10.57
C LEU A 245 21.98 13.99 -11.32
N LEU A 246 22.82 13.02 -11.72
CA LEU A 246 24.15 13.29 -12.24
C LEU A 246 24.19 13.92 -13.63
N SER A 247 23.08 13.83 -14.39
CA SER A 247 23.00 14.37 -15.75
C SER A 247 22.89 15.91 -15.80
N VAL A 248 22.41 16.52 -14.71
CA VAL A 248 22.19 17.98 -14.61
C VAL A 248 23.27 18.67 -13.76
N LEU A 249 24.12 17.88 -13.09
CA LEU A 249 25.20 18.36 -12.24
C LEU A 249 26.50 18.52 -13.02
N THR A 250 27.27 19.55 -12.65
CA THR A 250 28.68 19.67 -13.03
C THR A 250 29.50 18.50 -12.46
N ASP A 251 30.68 18.24 -13.02
CA ASP A 251 31.51 17.12 -12.54
C ASP A 251 31.88 17.25 -11.06
N LYS A 252 32.12 18.47 -10.56
CA LYS A 252 32.39 18.73 -9.14
C LYS A 252 31.16 18.49 -8.25
N GLU A 253 29.98 18.94 -8.68
CA GLU A 253 28.73 18.68 -7.94
C GLU A 253 28.40 17.18 -7.92
N ARG A 254 28.65 16.47 -9.03
CA ARG A 254 28.53 15.01 -9.13
C ARG A 254 29.44 14.30 -8.14
N GLU A 255 30.72 14.69 -8.08
CA GLU A 255 31.67 14.09 -7.15
C GLU A 255 31.24 14.29 -5.68
N SER A 256 30.89 15.52 -5.29
CA SER A 256 30.38 15.83 -3.95
C SER A 256 29.11 15.05 -3.62
N TYR A 257 28.17 14.94 -4.57
CA TYR A 257 26.93 14.18 -4.40
C TYR A 257 27.21 12.69 -4.16
N LEU A 258 28.11 12.10 -4.95
CA LEU A 258 28.50 10.71 -4.79
C LEU A 258 29.19 10.48 -3.44
N GLN A 259 30.10 11.36 -3.03
CA GLN A 259 30.75 11.28 -1.71
C GLN A 259 29.74 11.32 -0.56
N LEU A 260 28.72 12.17 -0.64
CA LEU A 260 27.69 12.32 0.39
C LEU A 260 26.71 11.13 0.43
N THR A 261 26.35 10.56 -0.72
CA THR A 261 25.23 9.62 -0.81
C THR A 261 25.63 8.14 -0.89
N THR A 262 26.88 7.83 -1.26
CA THR A 262 27.33 6.44 -1.50
C THR A 262 27.11 5.53 -0.31
N LYS A 263 27.55 5.94 0.90
CA LYS A 263 27.41 5.10 2.11
C LYS A 263 25.95 4.82 2.46
N SER A 264 25.11 5.85 2.37
CA SER A 264 23.68 5.73 2.66
C SER A 264 22.97 4.80 1.66
N ARG A 265 23.40 4.84 0.40
CA ARG A 265 22.90 3.99 -0.68
C ARG A 265 23.30 2.53 -0.52
N GLU A 266 24.57 2.25 -0.22
CA GLU A 266 25.05 0.90 0.07
C GLU A 266 24.34 0.31 1.29
N THR A 267 24.12 1.14 2.32
CA THR A 267 23.38 0.74 3.53
C THR A 267 21.92 0.44 3.21
N PHE A 268 21.26 1.26 2.39
CA PHE A 268 19.91 0.98 1.90
C PHE A 268 19.83 -0.36 1.17
N ILE A 269 20.74 -0.62 0.22
CA ILE A 269 20.75 -1.87 -0.54
C ILE A 269 20.90 -3.07 0.40
N ARG A 270 21.91 -3.02 1.27
CA ARG A 270 22.27 -4.13 2.16
C ARG A 270 21.24 -4.39 3.27
N ASN A 271 20.70 -3.33 3.86
CA ASN A 271 19.90 -3.43 5.09
C ASN A 271 18.38 -3.37 4.82
N ILE A 272 17.95 -2.83 3.68
CA ILE A 272 16.53 -2.67 3.36
C ILE A 272 16.16 -3.44 2.09
N LEU A 273 16.76 -3.13 0.94
CA LEU A 273 16.35 -3.73 -0.34
C LEU A 273 16.54 -5.24 -0.36
N ILE A 274 17.75 -5.71 -0.05
CA ILE A 274 18.06 -7.15 -0.07
C ILE A 274 17.22 -7.91 0.98
N PRO A 275 17.14 -7.47 2.25
CA PRO A 275 16.33 -8.17 3.24
C PRO A 275 14.83 -8.16 2.92
N PHE A 276 14.30 -7.07 2.35
CA PHE A 276 12.90 -6.99 1.93
C PHE A 276 12.62 -7.97 0.77
N LYS A 277 13.52 -8.02 -0.22
CA LYS A 277 13.46 -8.99 -1.33
C LYS A 277 13.51 -10.43 -0.84
N GLN A 278 14.37 -10.75 0.12
CA GLN A 278 14.47 -12.08 0.73
C GLN A 278 13.25 -12.43 1.58
N LEU A 279 12.64 -11.46 2.25
CA LEU A 279 11.44 -11.66 3.05
C LEU A 279 10.25 -12.07 2.18
N ARG A 280 10.13 -11.52 0.96
CA ARG A 280 8.98 -11.71 0.07
C ARG A 280 7.65 -11.45 0.80
N PRO A 281 7.43 -10.22 1.28
CA PRO A 281 6.27 -9.95 2.11
C PRO A 281 4.98 -10.17 1.32
N THR A 282 3.95 -10.67 1.98
CA THR A 282 2.59 -10.71 1.43
C THR A 282 1.96 -9.31 1.50
N GLN A 283 0.83 -9.08 0.81
CA GLN A 283 0.10 -7.82 0.95
C GLN A 283 -0.33 -7.57 2.40
N MET A 284 -0.75 -8.63 3.11
CA MET A 284 -1.14 -8.55 4.52
C MET A 284 0.04 -8.06 5.37
N GLU A 285 1.24 -8.58 5.12
CA GLU A 285 2.47 -8.17 5.81
C GLU A 285 2.93 -6.77 5.43
N LEU A 286 2.79 -6.37 4.16
CA LEU A 286 3.05 -4.98 3.75
C LEU A 286 2.15 -4.01 4.52
N GLY A 287 0.85 -4.32 4.61
CA GLY A 287 -0.05 -3.48 5.38
C GLY A 287 0.26 -3.49 6.87
N TYR A 288 0.77 -4.61 7.42
CA TYR A 288 1.18 -4.66 8.82
C TYR A 288 2.46 -3.84 9.07
N LEU A 289 3.43 -3.89 8.17
CA LEU A 289 4.61 -3.01 8.19
C LEU A 289 4.19 -1.53 8.17
N GLY A 290 3.23 -1.17 7.32
CA GLY A 290 2.67 0.17 7.28
C GLY A 290 1.94 0.57 8.56
N PHE A 291 1.15 -0.35 9.12
CA PHE A 291 0.42 -0.13 10.37
C PHE A 291 1.37 0.06 11.55
N LEU A 292 2.46 -0.73 11.64
CA LEU A 292 3.50 -0.57 12.65
C LEU A 292 4.26 0.76 12.49
N LEU A 293 4.55 1.19 11.26
CA LEU A 293 5.16 2.50 11.01
C LEU A 293 4.24 3.66 11.39
N LEU A 294 2.93 3.53 11.14
CA LEU A 294 1.94 4.55 11.49
C LEU A 294 1.85 4.74 13.01
N TRP A 295 1.81 3.62 13.74
CA TRP A 295 1.65 3.63 15.19
C TRP A 295 2.98 3.64 15.95
N ASP A 296 4.13 3.76 15.28
CA ASP A 296 5.38 4.00 15.99
C ASP A 296 5.49 5.45 16.46
N VAL A 297 4.81 5.71 17.58
CA VAL A 297 4.71 7.03 18.20
C VAL A 297 5.80 7.30 19.24
N GLN A 298 6.57 6.27 19.63
CA GLN A 298 7.59 6.39 20.70
C GLN A 298 8.72 7.35 20.33
N ASN A 299 8.95 7.55 19.04
CA ASN A 299 9.98 8.43 18.51
C ASN A 299 9.46 9.85 18.19
N ILE A 300 8.25 10.21 18.62
CA ILE A 300 7.64 11.52 18.36
C ILE A 300 7.38 12.23 19.71
N PRO A 301 8.36 12.98 20.24
CA PRO A 301 8.28 13.56 21.59
C PRO A 301 7.17 14.61 21.75
N GLU A 302 6.65 15.17 20.65
CA GLU A 302 5.57 16.16 20.66
C GLU A 302 4.18 15.55 20.88
N LEU A 303 4.04 14.21 20.81
CA LEU A 303 2.78 13.53 21.03
C LEU A 303 2.52 13.30 22.53
N GLY A 304 1.27 13.50 22.95
CA GLY A 304 0.84 13.25 24.32
C GLY A 304 0.69 11.75 24.66
N ASN A 305 0.55 11.45 25.96
CA ASN A 305 0.39 10.08 26.46
C ASN A 305 -0.81 9.34 25.85
N ASP A 306 -1.91 10.05 25.55
CA ASP A 306 -3.10 9.47 24.92
C ASP A 306 -2.79 8.85 23.55
N ALA A 307 -1.85 9.43 22.79
CA ALA A 307 -1.42 8.88 21.50
C ALA A 307 -0.64 7.57 21.66
N ILE A 308 0.15 7.46 22.73
CA ILE A 308 0.88 6.23 23.08
C ILE A 308 -0.10 5.13 23.46
N GLU A 309 -1.13 5.44 24.26
CA GLU A 309 -2.15 4.47 24.64
C GLU A 309 -2.93 3.95 23.42
N VAL A 310 -3.44 4.86 22.59
CA VAL A 310 -4.16 4.50 21.35
C VAL A 310 -3.28 3.68 20.42
N SER A 311 -2.01 4.08 20.24
CA SER A 311 -1.03 3.33 19.44
C SER A 311 -0.88 1.89 19.93
N ASN A 312 -0.59 1.70 21.22
CA ASN A 312 -0.39 0.38 21.80
C ASN A 312 -1.64 -0.50 21.62
N GLU A 313 -2.83 0.07 21.83
CA GLU A 313 -4.10 -0.63 21.62
C GLU A 313 -4.26 -1.08 20.15
N GLN A 314 -3.95 -0.21 19.18
CA GLN A 314 -4.04 -0.56 17.76
C GLN A 314 -3.01 -1.62 17.36
N ILE A 315 -1.78 -1.52 17.85
CA ILE A 315 -0.73 -2.50 17.59
C ILE A 315 -1.10 -3.87 18.17
N ASP A 316 -1.66 -3.94 19.38
CA ASP A 316 -2.07 -5.20 20.01
C ASP A 316 -3.17 -5.92 19.19
N LYS A 317 -4.20 -5.16 18.78
CA LYS A 317 -5.28 -5.67 17.91
C LYS A 317 -4.74 -6.17 16.57
N ALA A 318 -3.92 -5.37 15.89
CA ALA A 318 -3.32 -5.76 14.61
C ALA A 318 -2.38 -6.97 14.76
N SER A 319 -1.66 -7.08 15.88
CA SER A 319 -0.78 -8.22 16.15
C SER A 319 -1.56 -9.51 16.39
N SER A 320 -2.72 -9.44 17.04
CA SER A 320 -3.66 -10.55 17.18
C SER A 320 -4.20 -11.01 15.82
N GLU A 321 -4.53 -10.06 14.93
CA GLU A 321 -4.91 -10.38 13.55
C GLU A 321 -3.78 -11.07 12.77
N MET A 322 -2.55 -10.58 12.91
CA MET A 322 -1.38 -11.19 12.29
C MET A 322 -1.10 -12.60 12.83
N HIS A 323 -1.25 -12.83 14.14
CA HIS A 323 -1.14 -14.18 14.71
C HIS A 323 -2.12 -15.14 14.05
N ASN A 324 -3.38 -14.71 13.86
CA ASN A 324 -4.40 -15.50 13.19
C ASN A 324 -4.05 -15.77 11.72
N TYR A 325 -3.59 -14.75 11.00
CA TYR A 325 -3.13 -14.87 9.61
C TYR A 325 -2.01 -15.90 9.48
N TYR A 326 -0.97 -15.81 10.31
CA TYR A 326 0.15 -16.74 10.27
C TYR A 326 -0.23 -18.17 10.66
N THR A 327 -1.06 -18.32 11.69
CA THR A 327 -1.39 -19.63 12.26
C THR A 327 -2.42 -20.37 11.42
N TYR A 328 -3.46 -19.69 10.95
CA TYR A 328 -4.61 -20.34 10.32
C TYR A 328 -4.57 -20.26 8.79
N GLU A 329 -4.10 -19.15 8.21
CA GLU A 329 -4.04 -18.96 6.76
C GLU A 329 -2.74 -19.50 6.17
N LEU A 330 -1.60 -18.99 6.63
CA LEU A 330 -0.28 -19.43 6.14
C LEU A 330 0.18 -20.74 6.77
N ARG A 331 -0.39 -21.10 7.94
CA ARG A 331 -0.05 -22.31 8.72
C ARG A 331 1.45 -22.45 8.96
N LEU A 332 2.08 -21.34 9.31
CA LEU A 332 3.50 -21.32 9.61
C LEU A 332 3.75 -21.86 11.02
N PRO A 333 4.54 -22.94 11.20
CA PRO A 333 4.83 -23.49 12.53
C PRO A 333 5.70 -22.55 13.37
N ASN A 334 6.54 -21.72 12.73
CA ASN A 334 7.36 -20.72 13.39
C ASN A 334 7.42 -19.43 12.55
N TYR A 335 6.46 -18.53 12.77
CA TYR A 335 6.45 -17.21 12.13
C TYR A 335 7.24 -16.14 12.91
N ALA A 336 7.78 -16.46 14.09
CA ALA A 336 8.51 -15.50 14.94
C ALA A 336 9.75 -14.94 14.22
N LEU A 337 10.48 -15.79 13.50
CA LEU A 337 11.62 -15.34 12.68
C LEU A 337 11.20 -14.31 11.62
N ARG A 338 9.99 -14.45 11.07
CA ARG A 338 9.45 -13.54 10.06
C ARG A 338 9.11 -12.18 10.67
N LEU A 339 8.50 -12.16 11.86
CA LEU A 339 8.27 -10.93 12.64
C LEU A 339 9.58 -10.20 12.97
N ILE A 340 10.62 -10.94 13.41
CA ILE A 340 11.93 -10.35 13.71
C ILE A 340 12.53 -9.69 12.46
N LYS A 341 12.41 -10.33 11.28
CA LYS A 341 12.89 -9.76 10.01
C LYS A 341 12.12 -8.49 9.64
N MET A 342 10.80 -8.46 9.82
CA MET A 342 9.98 -7.27 9.59
C MET A 342 10.35 -6.11 10.54
N ASN A 343 10.53 -6.39 11.83
CA ASN A 343 10.93 -5.36 12.79
C ASN A 343 12.33 -4.81 12.49
N LYS A 344 13.27 -5.65 12.05
CA LYS A 344 14.58 -5.18 11.57
C LYS A 344 14.44 -4.25 10.37
N LEU A 345 13.59 -4.59 9.41
CA LEU A 345 13.31 -3.72 8.26
C LEU A 345 12.75 -2.36 8.69
N ILE A 346 11.79 -2.34 9.62
CA ILE A 346 11.23 -1.08 10.17
C ILE A 346 12.34 -0.22 10.77
N SER A 347 13.16 -0.80 11.67
CA SER A 347 14.23 -0.07 12.33
C SER A 347 15.26 0.49 11.35
N GLU A 348 15.69 -0.30 10.37
CA GLU A 348 16.64 0.15 9.34
C GLU A 348 16.02 1.22 8.44
N CYS A 349 14.72 1.12 8.12
CA CYS A 349 14.02 2.13 7.34
C CYS A 349 13.91 3.48 8.07
N GLN A 350 13.72 3.46 9.39
CA GLN A 350 13.69 4.68 10.20
C GLN A 350 15.07 5.34 10.29
N LYS A 351 16.12 4.56 10.55
CA LYS A 351 17.52 5.05 10.52
C LYS A 351 17.86 5.66 9.17
N GLN A 352 17.48 5.01 8.08
CA GLN A 352 17.68 5.50 6.73
C GLN A 352 16.95 6.83 6.48
N THR A 353 15.74 6.98 7.01
CA THR A 353 14.96 8.22 6.89
C THR A 353 15.68 9.37 7.61
N GLU A 354 16.22 9.12 8.80
CA GLU A 354 16.96 10.11 9.57
C GLU A 354 18.31 10.47 8.93
N GLU A 355 19.08 9.48 8.47
CA GLU A 355 20.33 9.72 7.73
C GLU A 355 20.08 10.56 6.47
N ARG A 356 18.98 10.29 5.74
CA ARG A 356 18.61 11.08 4.58
C ARG A 356 18.30 12.54 4.92
N LYS A 357 17.61 12.83 6.03
CA LYS A 357 17.39 14.22 6.48
C LYS A 357 18.72 14.95 6.71
N GLN A 358 19.70 14.27 7.31
CA GLN A 358 21.03 14.83 7.54
C GLN A 358 21.77 15.12 6.23
N ILE A 359 21.73 14.19 5.27
CA ILE A 359 22.31 14.37 3.93
C ILE A 359 21.65 15.54 3.19
N VAL A 360 20.31 15.62 3.25
CA VAL A 360 19.55 16.74 2.69
C VAL A 360 19.98 18.04 3.36
N THR A 361 20.03 18.11 4.68
CA THR A 361 20.46 19.31 5.40
C THR A 361 21.88 19.74 5.01
N MET A 362 22.82 18.79 4.94
CA MET A 362 24.20 19.07 4.53
C MET A 362 24.26 19.62 3.09
N ALA A 363 23.56 18.99 2.15
CA ALA A 363 23.56 19.45 0.78
C ALA A 363 22.95 20.86 0.60
N GLN A 364 22.03 21.28 1.47
CA GLN A 364 21.53 22.67 1.52
C GLN A 364 22.59 23.63 2.00
N VAL A 365 23.25 23.31 3.13
CA VAL A 365 24.29 24.16 3.73
C VAL A 365 25.43 24.43 2.73
N PHE A 366 25.78 23.42 1.93
CA PHE A 366 26.83 23.52 0.92
C PHE A 366 26.33 23.91 -0.49
N ASN A 367 25.04 24.22 -0.63
CA ASN A 367 24.39 24.60 -1.89
C ASN A 367 24.73 23.65 -3.06
N LEU A 368 24.74 22.34 -2.79
CA LEU A 368 25.22 21.33 -3.75
C LEU A 368 24.17 20.98 -4.80
N PHE A 369 22.88 20.99 -4.44
CA PHE A 369 21.75 20.75 -5.34
C PHE A 369 20.43 21.19 -4.69
N ASN A 370 19.48 21.65 -5.51
CA ASN A 370 18.10 21.92 -5.10
C ASN A 370 17.25 20.65 -5.25
N TYR A 371 16.38 20.36 -4.27
CA TYR A 371 15.75 19.04 -4.09
C TYR A 371 14.65 18.74 -5.12
N ASP A 372 14.50 17.46 -5.44
CA ASP A 372 13.39 16.92 -6.22
C ASP A 372 12.26 16.50 -5.28
N LEU A 373 10.99 16.64 -5.70
CA LEU A 373 9.77 16.39 -4.90
C LEU A 373 9.78 15.04 -4.14
N ILE A 374 10.51 14.08 -4.71
CA ILE A 374 10.79 12.73 -4.23
C ILE A 374 11.66 12.73 -2.95
N ASP A 375 12.61 13.64 -2.81
CA ASP A 375 13.56 13.72 -1.69
C ASP A 375 13.22 14.85 -0.71
N CYS A 376 12.00 15.39 -0.82
CA CYS A 376 11.72 16.73 -0.34
C CYS A 376 11.50 16.95 1.16
N LYS A 377 11.81 18.21 1.48
CA LYS A 377 11.66 19.00 2.71
C LYS A 377 10.26 19.02 3.35
N ILE A 378 9.28 18.30 2.79
CA ILE A 378 7.84 18.37 3.18
C ILE A 378 7.67 18.26 4.70
N LEU A 379 8.59 17.60 5.41
CA LEU A 379 8.36 17.15 6.76
C LEU A 379 9.66 17.11 7.58
N ASP A 380 10.46 18.17 7.54
CA ASP A 380 11.37 18.50 8.65
C ASP A 380 10.73 19.50 9.59
#